data_AF-A0AAJ2A6H4-F1
#
_entry.id   AF-A0AAJ2A6H4-F1
#
_cell.length_a   1.000
_cell.length_b   1.000
_cell.length_c   1.000
_cell.angle_alpha   90.00
_cell.angle_beta   90.00
_cell.angle_gamma   90.00
#
_symmetry.space_group_name_H-M   'P 1'
#
loop_
_entity.id
_entity.type
_entity.pdbx_description
1 polymer ?
#
loop_
_entity_poly.entity_id
_entity_poly.type
_entity_poly.pdbx_seq_one_letter_code
_entity_poly.pdbx_strand_id
1 'polypeptide(L)'
;MPSMKGPRTVAALTIFAALAACNSPMPAGQTGVQAQNAREPAGADAHGAQAAIKELALPPQKPLTPNPEYAKFPRYVGTLGDKQIEMKLGAKTDEPSGVHGEYRFAGSPNVILVAGDRDGDTLEIEESNDGTHITGNWVGKFAADGSVSGERMNPDDSNPQPFDLRPAAAGKTLPATGTAKAPPAPSLEPAPPAPPKNAVGGTSNVIIGE
;
A
#
# COMPACT_ATOMS: atom_id res chain seq x y z
N MET A 1 11.98 -61.89 -6.85
CA MET A 1 13.03 -61.59 -7.84
C MET A 1 13.93 -60.50 -7.26
N PRO A 2 15.24 -60.76 -7.13
CA PRO A 2 16.18 -59.87 -6.46
C PRO A 2 16.90 -58.90 -7.41
N SER A 3 17.39 -57.80 -6.83
CA SER A 3 18.61 -57.04 -7.17
C SER A 3 18.73 -56.34 -8.52
N MET A 4 19.03 -55.04 -8.49
CA MET A 4 20.32 -54.54 -8.97
C MET A 4 20.61 -53.13 -8.42
N LYS A 5 21.47 -53.09 -7.39
CA LYS A 5 22.36 -51.96 -7.11
C LYS A 5 23.41 -51.89 -8.22
N GLY A 6 23.69 -50.69 -8.71
CA GLY A 6 24.84 -50.38 -9.58
C GLY A 6 25.36 -48.97 -9.26
N PRO A 7 26.63 -48.81 -8.84
CA PRO A 7 27.21 -47.54 -8.41
C PRO A 7 28.15 -46.92 -9.46
N ARG A 8 28.62 -45.70 -9.14
CA ARG A 8 29.74 -44.93 -9.74
C ARG A 8 29.33 -44.13 -10.98
N THR A 9 29.63 -42.85 -11.09
CA THR A 9 31.00 -42.32 -11.12
C THR A 9 31.05 -40.84 -10.73
N VAL A 10 32.11 -40.52 -9.97
CA VAL A 10 32.58 -39.19 -9.58
C VAL A 10 33.01 -38.40 -10.83
N ALA A 11 32.59 -37.15 -10.95
CA ALA A 11 33.33 -36.14 -11.70
C ALA A 11 33.26 -34.82 -10.93
N ALA A 12 34.22 -34.66 -10.01
CA ALA A 12 34.57 -33.36 -9.48
C ALA A 12 35.25 -32.56 -10.60
N LEU A 13 34.61 -31.49 -11.05
CA LEU A 13 35.28 -30.46 -11.84
C LEU A 13 35.35 -29.20 -11.00
N THR A 14 36.47 -29.08 -10.30
CA THR A 14 36.92 -27.86 -9.64
C THR A 14 37.22 -26.80 -10.69
N ILE A 15 36.31 -25.84 -10.86
CA ILE A 15 36.63 -24.58 -11.55
C ILE A 15 37.05 -23.59 -10.46
N PHE A 16 38.34 -23.58 -10.15
CA PHE A 16 38.98 -22.43 -9.51
C PHE A 16 39.13 -21.34 -10.58
N ALA A 17 38.08 -20.54 -10.76
CA ALA A 17 38.21 -19.26 -11.43
C ALA A 17 38.78 -18.27 -10.41
N ALA A 18 39.98 -17.78 -10.71
CA ALA A 18 40.74 -16.85 -9.90
C ALA A 18 39.88 -15.66 -9.46
N LEU A 19 39.85 -15.39 -8.14
CA LEU A 19 39.57 -14.06 -7.64
C LEU A 19 40.72 -13.16 -8.11
N ALA A 20 40.59 -12.60 -9.31
CA ALA A 20 41.31 -11.40 -9.66
C ALA A 20 40.83 -10.34 -8.67
N ALA A 21 41.67 -10.07 -7.67
CA ALA A 21 41.54 -8.91 -6.83
C ALA A 21 41.41 -7.70 -7.75
N CYS A 22 40.23 -7.09 -7.79
CA CYS A 22 40.05 -5.73 -8.29
C CYS A 22 40.76 -4.79 -7.31
N ASN A 23 42.09 -4.81 -7.31
CA ASN A 23 42.89 -3.76 -6.70
C ASN A 23 42.92 -2.62 -7.71
N SER A 24 41.77 -1.96 -7.87
CA SER A 24 41.73 -0.67 -8.55
C SER A 24 42.68 0.26 -7.77
N PRO A 25 43.62 0.95 -8.43
CA PRO A 25 44.38 1.97 -7.75
C PRO A 25 43.38 3.00 -7.21
N MET A 26 43.36 3.19 -5.88
CA MET A 26 42.74 4.37 -5.31
C MET A 26 43.39 5.59 -5.98
N PRO A 27 42.62 6.53 -6.55
CA PRO A 27 43.21 7.78 -7.01
C PRO A 27 43.93 8.40 -5.82
N ALA A 28 45.20 8.77 -6.02
CA ALA A 28 45.97 9.50 -5.03
C ALA A 28 45.12 10.69 -4.54
N GLY A 29 44.98 10.80 -3.23
CA GLY A 29 44.03 11.70 -2.59
C GLY A 29 44.04 13.09 -3.21
N GLN A 30 42.90 13.50 -3.75
CA GLN A 30 42.63 14.91 -3.92
C GLN A 30 42.28 15.47 -2.53
N THR A 31 43.32 15.78 -1.75
CA THR A 31 43.20 16.78 -0.69
C THR A 31 43.00 18.13 -1.37
N GLY A 32 41.76 18.41 -1.74
CA GLY A 32 41.33 19.66 -2.31
C GLY A 32 39.82 19.74 -2.19
N VAL A 33 39.33 20.63 -1.34
CA VAL A 33 37.98 21.16 -1.51
C VAL A 33 37.90 21.69 -2.94
N GLN A 34 37.19 20.99 -3.82
CA GLN A 34 36.87 21.53 -5.14
C GLN A 34 36.16 22.86 -4.93
N ALA A 35 36.63 23.91 -5.60
CA ALA A 35 35.97 25.21 -5.58
C ALA A 35 34.50 25.03 -5.94
N GLN A 36 33.59 25.73 -5.26
CA GLN A 36 32.14 25.64 -5.47
C GLN A 36 31.72 25.88 -6.94
N ASN A 37 32.59 26.48 -7.74
CA ASN A 37 32.41 26.72 -9.18
C ASN A 37 32.82 25.54 -10.09
N ALA A 38 33.35 24.44 -9.55
CA ALA A 38 33.71 23.22 -10.30
C ALA A 38 32.64 22.12 -10.19
N ARG A 39 31.53 22.38 -9.47
CA ARG A 39 30.35 21.50 -9.50
C ARG A 39 29.66 21.70 -10.84
N GLU A 40 29.54 20.64 -11.63
CA GLU A 40 28.67 20.65 -12.81
C GLU A 40 27.31 21.22 -12.42
N PRO A 41 26.74 22.14 -13.23
CA PRO A 41 25.49 22.78 -12.88
C PRO A 41 24.42 21.70 -12.70
N ALA A 42 23.75 21.70 -11.55
CA ALA A 42 22.60 20.84 -11.31
C ALA A 42 21.56 21.13 -12.40
N GLY A 43 21.46 20.25 -13.40
CA GLY A 43 20.63 20.45 -14.59
C GLY A 43 21.31 20.18 -15.93
N ALA A 44 22.64 20.04 -15.99
CA ALA A 44 23.29 19.43 -17.16
C ALA A 44 22.99 17.93 -17.17
N ASP A 45 22.55 17.40 -18.32
CA ASP A 45 22.40 15.96 -18.56
C ASP A 45 23.79 15.31 -18.61
N ALA A 46 24.39 15.13 -17.42
CA ALA A 46 25.67 14.48 -17.28
C ALA A 46 25.50 13.01 -17.69
N HIS A 47 26.16 12.64 -18.79
CA HIS A 47 26.21 11.28 -19.35
C HIS A 47 24.92 10.70 -19.94
N GLY A 48 23.99 11.53 -20.42
CA GLY A 48 22.76 11.02 -21.05
C GLY A 48 21.82 10.33 -20.06
N ALA A 49 21.94 10.66 -18.77
CA ALA A 49 21.09 10.16 -17.70
C ALA A 49 19.61 10.40 -18.03
N GLN A 50 19.25 11.55 -18.61
CA GLN A 50 17.87 11.85 -18.98
C GLN A 50 17.38 10.94 -20.12
N ALA A 51 18.25 10.63 -21.09
CA ALA A 51 17.91 9.70 -22.17
C ALA A 51 17.72 8.27 -21.63
N ALA A 52 18.62 7.82 -20.75
CA ALA A 52 18.51 6.52 -20.09
C ALA A 52 17.26 6.42 -19.19
N ILE A 53 16.93 7.48 -18.44
CA ILE A 53 15.70 7.57 -17.64
C ILE A 53 14.46 7.47 -18.55
N LYS A 54 14.49 8.11 -19.72
CA LYS A 54 13.36 8.09 -20.65
C LYS A 54 13.21 6.76 -21.39
N GLU A 55 14.31 6.07 -21.67
CA GLU A 55 14.32 4.72 -22.24
C GLU A 55 13.84 3.66 -21.23
N LEU A 56 14.16 3.84 -19.95
CA LEU A 56 13.73 2.95 -18.88
C LEU A 56 12.34 3.29 -18.31
N ALA A 57 11.78 4.45 -18.65
CA ALA A 57 10.45 4.85 -18.19
C ALA A 57 9.39 3.91 -18.75
N LEU A 58 8.62 3.29 -17.84
CA LEU A 58 7.46 2.50 -18.23
C LEU A 58 6.48 3.39 -19.02
N PRO A 59 5.85 2.85 -20.08
CA PRO A 59 4.85 3.60 -20.82
C PRO A 59 3.73 4.07 -19.87
N PRO A 60 3.14 5.25 -20.10
CA PRO A 60 2.06 5.75 -19.28
C PRO A 60 0.90 4.77 -19.31
N GLN A 61 0.49 4.31 -18.13
CA GLN A 61 -0.59 3.33 -18.01
C GLN A 61 -1.93 4.00 -18.32
N LYS A 62 -2.74 3.31 -19.14
CA LYS A 62 -4.08 3.79 -19.50
C LYS A 62 -5.01 3.58 -18.30
N PRO A 63 -5.75 4.60 -17.84
CA PRO A 63 -6.73 4.42 -16.78
C PRO A 63 -7.81 3.40 -17.16
N LEU A 64 -8.21 2.59 -16.19
CA LEU A 64 -9.27 1.60 -16.38
C LEU A 64 -10.66 2.26 -16.38
N THR A 65 -11.54 1.66 -17.18
CA THR A 65 -12.96 2.01 -17.26
C THR A 65 -13.81 0.98 -16.54
N PRO A 66 -14.99 1.35 -16.00
CA PRO A 66 -15.86 0.41 -15.30
C PRO A 66 -16.20 -0.85 -16.11
N ASN A 67 -16.19 -2.01 -15.46
CA ASN A 67 -16.64 -3.26 -16.05
C ASN A 67 -18.16 -3.47 -15.81
N PRO A 68 -18.99 -3.61 -16.86
CA PRO A 68 -20.42 -3.87 -16.72
C PRO A 68 -20.75 -5.12 -15.89
N GLU A 69 -19.91 -6.16 -15.93
CA GLU A 69 -20.13 -7.39 -15.17
C GLU A 69 -20.14 -7.16 -13.66
N TYR A 70 -19.38 -6.17 -13.17
CA TYR A 70 -19.30 -5.85 -11.75
C TYR A 70 -20.51 -5.05 -11.26
N ALA A 71 -21.37 -4.55 -12.15
CA ALA A 71 -22.58 -3.82 -11.77
C ALA A 71 -23.58 -4.68 -10.96
N LYS A 72 -23.47 -6.02 -11.05
CA LYS A 72 -24.31 -6.96 -10.29
C LYS A 72 -23.79 -7.24 -8.87
N PHE A 73 -22.57 -6.83 -8.55
CA PHE A 73 -21.97 -7.14 -7.25
C PHE A 73 -22.54 -6.28 -6.12
N PRO A 74 -22.48 -6.78 -4.88
CA PRO A 74 -22.68 -5.96 -3.69
C PRO A 74 -21.90 -4.65 -3.79
N ARG A 75 -22.59 -3.55 -3.55
CA ARG A 75 -22.01 -2.21 -3.58
C ARG A 75 -21.74 -1.76 -2.17
N TYR A 76 -20.55 -1.22 -1.96
CA TYR A 76 -20.07 -0.65 -0.72
C TYR A 76 -19.72 0.81 -0.92
N VAL A 77 -20.02 1.64 0.07
CA VAL A 77 -19.74 3.07 0.06
C VAL A 77 -19.09 3.45 1.39
N GLY A 78 -18.05 4.28 1.33
CA GLY A 78 -17.40 4.80 2.51
C GLY A 78 -16.09 5.49 2.19
N THR A 79 -15.09 5.31 3.03
CA THR A 79 -13.81 6.04 2.96
C THR A 79 -12.62 5.12 2.73
N LEU A 80 -11.63 5.64 2.01
CA LEU A 80 -10.23 5.18 1.96
C LEU A 80 -9.35 6.39 2.29
N GLY A 81 -8.71 6.37 3.46
CA GLY A 81 -8.18 7.58 4.11
C GLY A 81 -9.27 8.65 4.21
N ASP A 82 -8.96 9.86 3.79
CA ASP A 82 -9.91 10.98 3.78
C ASP A 82 -10.82 11.03 2.52
N LYS A 83 -10.68 10.06 1.60
CA LYS A 83 -11.34 10.09 0.31
C LYS A 83 -12.57 9.19 0.29
N GLN A 84 -13.67 9.70 -0.25
CA GLN A 84 -14.87 8.89 -0.49
C GLN A 84 -14.67 7.93 -1.66
N ILE A 85 -15.05 6.67 -1.48
CA ILE A 85 -15.03 5.64 -2.53
C ILE A 85 -16.34 4.86 -2.59
N GLU A 86 -16.62 4.32 -3.78
CA GLU A 86 -17.61 3.28 -4.01
C GLU A 86 -16.88 2.04 -4.53
N MET A 87 -17.11 0.90 -3.89
CA MET A 87 -16.56 -0.39 -4.27
C MET A 87 -17.70 -1.33 -4.65
N LYS A 88 -17.51 -2.11 -5.71
CA LYS A 88 -18.34 -3.25 -6.07
C LYS A 88 -17.48 -4.49 -5.88
N LEU A 89 -17.85 -5.36 -4.95
CA LEU A 89 -17.04 -6.52 -4.58
C LEU A 89 -17.94 -7.76 -4.50
N GLY A 90 -17.60 -8.79 -5.26
CA GLY A 90 -18.37 -10.03 -5.34
C GLY A 90 -17.45 -11.26 -5.33
N ALA A 91 -18.06 -12.42 -5.09
CA ALA A 91 -17.36 -13.69 -5.18
C ALA A 91 -16.99 -14.01 -6.64
N LYS A 92 -15.81 -14.60 -6.84
CA LYS A 92 -15.43 -15.25 -8.09
C LYS A 92 -16.27 -16.51 -8.28
N THR A 93 -16.53 -16.88 -9.53
CA THR A 93 -17.38 -18.04 -9.85
C THR A 93 -16.63 -19.37 -9.86
N ASP A 94 -15.31 -19.31 -9.98
CA ASP A 94 -14.39 -20.42 -10.20
C ASP A 94 -13.52 -20.74 -8.97
N GLU A 95 -13.52 -19.88 -7.96
CA GLU A 95 -12.71 -20.00 -6.75
C GLU A 95 -13.57 -19.73 -5.50
N PRO A 96 -13.79 -20.71 -4.60
CA PRO A 96 -14.76 -20.57 -3.50
C PRO A 96 -14.49 -19.43 -2.51
N SER A 97 -13.21 -19.15 -2.19
CA SER A 97 -12.81 -18.01 -1.34
C SER A 97 -12.58 -16.73 -2.14
N GLY A 98 -12.47 -16.85 -3.47
CA GLY A 98 -12.05 -15.77 -4.33
C GLY A 98 -13.08 -14.64 -4.35
N VAL A 99 -12.60 -13.40 -4.23
CA VAL A 99 -13.37 -12.19 -4.44
C VAL A 99 -12.71 -11.32 -5.50
N HIS A 100 -13.52 -10.55 -6.22
CA HIS A 100 -13.02 -9.56 -7.16
C HIS A 100 -14.01 -8.42 -7.38
N GLY A 101 -13.52 -7.35 -7.98
CA GLY A 101 -14.35 -6.21 -8.27
C GLY A 101 -13.57 -4.99 -8.70
N GLU A 102 -14.18 -3.83 -8.45
CA GLU A 102 -13.61 -2.53 -8.75
C GLU A 102 -14.05 -1.52 -7.70
N TYR A 103 -13.24 -0.49 -7.47
CA TYR A 103 -13.68 0.71 -6.77
C TYR A 103 -13.33 1.97 -7.54
N ARG A 104 -13.98 3.07 -7.18
CA ARG A 104 -13.70 4.40 -7.71
C ARG A 104 -13.73 5.44 -6.61
N PHE A 105 -12.92 6.47 -6.78
CA PHE A 105 -13.03 7.69 -5.98
C PHE A 105 -14.26 8.51 -6.42
N ALA A 106 -14.92 9.16 -5.46
CA ALA A 106 -16.00 10.10 -5.77
C ALA A 106 -15.54 11.18 -6.76
N GLY A 107 -16.33 11.39 -7.82
CA GLY A 107 -16.00 12.34 -8.89
C GLY A 107 -15.01 11.84 -9.94
N SER A 108 -14.46 10.64 -9.81
CA SER A 108 -13.59 10.02 -10.82
C SER A 108 -14.40 9.13 -11.78
N PRO A 109 -14.16 9.22 -13.10
CA PRO A 109 -14.67 8.25 -14.06
C PRO A 109 -13.83 6.95 -14.11
N ASN A 110 -12.60 7.00 -13.59
CA ASN A 110 -11.67 5.88 -13.61
C ASN A 110 -11.94 4.93 -12.44
N VAL A 111 -11.73 3.65 -12.68
CA VAL A 111 -11.83 2.58 -11.68
C VAL A 111 -10.46 2.00 -11.36
N ILE A 112 -10.40 1.30 -10.23
CA ILE A 112 -9.24 0.54 -9.77
C ILE A 112 -9.75 -0.87 -9.48
N LEU A 113 -9.09 -1.87 -10.04
CA LEU A 113 -9.45 -3.27 -9.86
C LEU A 113 -8.98 -3.77 -8.51
N VAL A 114 -9.75 -4.69 -7.94
CA VAL A 114 -9.35 -5.45 -6.77
C VAL A 114 -9.65 -6.94 -6.93
N ALA A 115 -8.77 -7.79 -6.43
CA ALA A 115 -8.97 -9.23 -6.41
C ALA A 115 -8.17 -9.89 -5.29
N GLY A 116 -8.67 -11.00 -4.76
CA GLY A 116 -8.00 -11.77 -3.72
C GLY A 116 -8.97 -12.73 -3.07
N ASP A 117 -8.90 -12.87 -1.76
CA ASP A 117 -9.64 -13.86 -0.99
C ASP A 117 -10.47 -13.24 0.14
N ARG A 118 -11.55 -13.95 0.45
CA ARG A 118 -12.32 -13.80 1.67
C ARG A 118 -12.39 -15.14 2.38
N ASP A 119 -11.75 -15.24 3.53
CA ASP A 119 -11.86 -16.39 4.44
C ASP A 119 -12.63 -15.99 5.70
N GLY A 120 -13.86 -16.49 5.83
CA GLY A 120 -14.78 -16.12 6.89
C GLY A 120 -15.07 -14.60 6.93
N ASP A 121 -14.59 -13.95 7.99
CA ASP A 121 -14.67 -12.50 8.18
C ASP A 121 -13.45 -11.74 7.66
N THR A 122 -12.38 -12.42 7.24
CA THR A 122 -11.14 -11.77 6.81
C THR A 122 -11.16 -11.47 5.31
N LEU A 123 -10.67 -10.29 4.94
CA LEU A 123 -10.49 -9.85 3.55
C LEU A 123 -9.01 -9.62 3.30
N GLU A 124 -8.48 -10.23 2.24
CA GLU A 124 -7.14 -9.98 1.71
C GLU A 124 -7.24 -9.80 0.19
N ILE A 125 -7.04 -8.58 -0.30
CA ILE A 125 -7.14 -8.28 -1.75
C ILE A 125 -6.00 -7.39 -2.22
N GLU A 126 -5.61 -7.58 -3.47
CA GLU A 126 -4.63 -6.75 -4.17
C GLU A 126 -5.35 -5.73 -5.05
N GLU A 127 -4.71 -4.59 -5.25
CA GLU A 127 -5.20 -3.45 -6.00
C GLU A 127 -4.42 -3.29 -7.31
N SER A 128 -5.10 -2.96 -8.41
CA SER A 128 -4.44 -2.60 -9.67
C SER A 128 -5.15 -1.47 -10.39
N ASN A 129 -4.39 -0.47 -10.84
CA ASN A 129 -4.90 0.66 -11.61
C ASN A 129 -4.80 0.47 -13.14
N ASP A 130 -4.20 -0.63 -13.60
CA ASP A 130 -4.00 -0.96 -15.02
C ASP A 130 -4.34 -2.43 -15.39
N GLY A 131 -4.66 -3.26 -14.39
CA GLY A 131 -5.03 -4.66 -14.55
C GLY A 131 -3.83 -5.61 -14.72
N THR A 132 -2.60 -5.12 -14.57
CA THR A 132 -1.37 -5.88 -14.80
C THR A 132 -0.33 -5.73 -13.69
N HIS A 133 -0.33 -4.61 -12.96
CA HIS A 133 0.59 -4.37 -11.85
C HIS A 133 -0.18 -4.19 -10.54
N ILE A 134 0.37 -4.73 -9.45
CA ILE A 134 -0.14 -4.52 -8.10
C ILE A 134 0.31 -3.13 -7.64
N THR A 135 -0.65 -2.29 -7.26
CA THR A 135 -0.42 -0.91 -6.78
C THR A 135 -0.76 -0.71 -5.32
N GLY A 136 -1.31 -1.73 -4.66
CA GLY A 136 -1.58 -1.75 -3.23
C GLY A 136 -2.15 -3.06 -2.74
N ASN A 137 -2.16 -3.21 -1.44
CA ASN A 137 -2.63 -4.40 -0.72
C ASN A 137 -3.68 -3.95 0.29
N TRP A 138 -4.75 -4.70 0.44
CA TRP A 138 -5.82 -4.41 1.40
C TRP A 138 -5.98 -5.60 2.34
N VAL A 139 -6.00 -5.31 3.63
CA VAL A 139 -6.31 -6.28 4.68
C VAL A 139 -7.43 -5.72 5.53
N GLY A 140 -8.49 -6.48 5.75
CA GLY A 140 -9.63 -6.00 6.52
C GLY A 140 -10.51 -7.11 7.08
N LYS A 141 -11.59 -6.68 7.73
CA LYS A 141 -12.59 -7.57 8.31
C LYS A 141 -14.01 -7.15 7.96
N PHE A 142 -14.83 -8.13 7.63
CA PHE A 142 -16.28 -7.99 7.53
C PHE A 142 -16.92 -8.07 8.91
N ALA A 143 -17.71 -7.09 9.26
CA ALA A 143 -18.56 -7.14 10.44
C ALA A 143 -19.88 -7.90 10.15
N ALA A 144 -20.62 -8.23 11.21
CA ALA A 144 -21.88 -8.96 11.11
C ALA A 144 -22.98 -8.20 10.35
N ASP A 145 -22.91 -6.87 10.30
CA ASP A 145 -23.81 -6.02 9.50
C ASP A 145 -23.42 -5.93 8.02
N GLY A 146 -22.35 -6.64 7.63
CA GLY A 146 -21.81 -6.67 6.29
C GLY A 146 -20.89 -5.50 5.96
N SER A 147 -20.63 -4.54 6.87
CA SER A 147 -19.57 -3.54 6.67
C SER A 147 -18.20 -4.20 6.62
N VAL A 148 -17.26 -3.54 5.94
CA VAL A 148 -15.87 -3.99 5.83
C VAL A 148 -14.93 -2.84 6.13
N SER A 149 -13.97 -3.08 7.02
CA SER A 149 -13.01 -2.06 7.47
C SER A 149 -11.62 -2.66 7.63
N GLY A 150 -10.58 -1.84 7.46
CA GLY A 150 -9.21 -2.30 7.53
C GLY A 150 -8.22 -1.25 7.03
N GLU A 151 -7.10 -1.72 6.49
CA GLU A 151 -6.03 -0.89 5.95
C GLU A 151 -5.76 -1.24 4.49
N ARG A 152 -5.46 -0.21 3.69
CA ARG A 152 -4.85 -0.32 2.37
C ARG A 152 -3.41 0.18 2.46
N MET A 153 -2.46 -0.60 1.99
CA MET A 153 -1.04 -0.29 1.96
C MET A 153 -0.51 -0.23 0.52
N ASN A 154 0.70 0.29 0.35
CA ASN A 154 1.49 0.09 -0.85
C ASN A 154 1.93 -1.39 -0.96
N PRO A 155 2.44 -1.84 -2.14
CA PRO A 155 2.88 -3.22 -2.33
C PRO A 155 4.02 -3.69 -1.41
N ASP A 156 4.76 -2.75 -0.81
CA ASP A 156 5.82 -3.02 0.18
C ASP A 156 5.33 -2.86 1.64
N ASP A 157 4.00 -2.92 1.84
CA ASP A 157 3.29 -2.71 3.10
C ASP A 157 3.47 -1.31 3.74
N SER A 158 4.07 -0.36 3.01
CA SER A 158 4.22 1.01 3.48
C SER A 158 2.93 1.83 3.31
N ASN A 159 2.87 2.97 4.00
CA ASN A 159 1.78 3.94 3.91
C ASN A 159 0.37 3.34 4.10
N PRO A 160 0.08 2.76 5.28
CA PRO A 160 -1.26 2.27 5.59
C PRO A 160 -2.27 3.42 5.56
N GLN A 161 -3.41 3.16 4.93
CA GLN A 161 -4.55 4.06 4.83
C GLN A 161 -5.80 3.33 5.33
N PRO A 162 -6.47 3.86 6.37
CA PRO A 162 -7.64 3.20 6.91
C PRO A 162 -8.80 3.25 5.91
N PHE A 163 -9.61 2.22 5.88
CA PHE A 163 -10.86 2.23 5.13
C PHE A 163 -12.03 1.74 6.00
N ASP A 164 -13.22 2.28 5.74
CA ASP A 164 -14.50 1.87 6.33
C ASP A 164 -15.53 1.93 5.21
N LEU A 165 -16.10 0.79 4.85
CA LEU A 165 -17.04 0.64 3.75
C LEU A 165 -18.29 -0.06 4.23
N ARG A 166 -19.46 0.51 3.91
CA ARG A 166 -20.76 -0.02 4.31
C ARG A 166 -21.57 -0.47 3.11
N PRO A 167 -22.36 -1.55 3.22
CA PRO A 167 -23.28 -1.95 2.16
C PRO A 167 -24.22 -0.80 1.80
N ALA A 168 -24.27 -0.46 0.51
CA ALA A 168 -25.11 0.59 0.00
C ALA A 168 -26.46 0.01 -0.41
N ALA A 169 -27.55 0.58 0.13
CA ALA A 169 -28.90 0.24 -0.32
C ALA A 169 -29.02 0.45 -1.85
N ALA A 170 -29.72 -0.45 -2.54
CA ALA A 170 -29.93 -0.35 -3.99
C ALA A 170 -30.45 1.06 -4.37
N GLY A 171 -29.82 1.72 -5.34
CA GLY A 171 -30.22 3.06 -5.83
C GLY A 171 -29.65 4.26 -5.06
N LYS A 172 -28.82 4.08 -4.01
CA LYS A 172 -28.11 5.20 -3.36
C LYS A 172 -26.76 5.48 -4.03
N THR A 173 -26.61 6.65 -4.65
CA THR A 173 -25.33 7.13 -5.18
C THR A 173 -24.46 7.65 -4.05
N LEU A 174 -23.13 7.62 -4.25
CA LEU A 174 -22.19 8.32 -3.39
C LEU A 174 -22.65 9.77 -3.14
N PRO A 175 -22.53 10.30 -1.91
CA PRO A 175 -22.69 11.73 -1.70
C PRO A 175 -21.68 12.47 -2.58
N ALA A 176 -22.17 13.44 -3.36
CA ALA A 176 -21.30 14.35 -4.10
C ALA A 176 -20.34 15.01 -3.10
N THR A 177 -19.06 15.03 -3.43
CA THR A 177 -17.94 15.45 -2.56
C THR A 177 -18.32 16.66 -1.72
N GLY A 178 -18.67 16.39 -0.46
CA GLY A 178 -19.28 17.36 0.44
C GLY A 178 -18.95 16.98 1.86
N THR A 179 -17.91 17.64 2.38
CA THR A 179 -17.45 17.65 3.77
C THR A 179 -17.10 16.30 4.37
N ALA A 180 -15.80 16.05 4.53
CA ALA A 180 -15.27 15.18 5.57
C ALA A 180 -16.08 15.35 6.86
N LYS A 181 -16.39 14.23 7.51
CA LYS A 181 -17.07 14.19 8.81
C LYS A 181 -16.33 15.15 9.76
N ALA A 182 -17.03 16.20 10.19
CA ALA A 182 -16.53 17.07 11.24
C ALA A 182 -16.13 16.21 12.46
N PRO A 183 -15.04 16.57 13.17
CA PRO A 183 -14.71 15.95 14.45
C PRO A 183 -15.96 15.92 15.35
N PRO A 184 -16.12 14.90 16.21
CA PRO A 184 -17.26 14.87 17.12
C PRO A 184 -17.34 16.20 17.87
N ALA A 185 -18.55 16.77 17.93
CA ALA A 185 -18.80 18.01 18.64
C ALA A 185 -18.27 17.89 20.09
N PRO A 186 -17.65 18.95 20.65
CA PRO A 186 -17.23 18.91 22.04
C PRO A 186 -18.44 18.63 22.93
N SER A 187 -18.29 17.67 23.84
CA SER A 187 -19.26 17.34 24.88
C SER A 187 -19.71 18.62 25.60
N LEU A 188 -21.02 18.80 25.79
CA LEU A 188 -21.61 19.87 26.61
C LEU A 188 -21.52 19.56 28.12
N GLU A 189 -20.63 18.66 28.53
CA GLU A 189 -20.26 18.57 29.94
C GLU A 189 -19.53 19.85 30.37
N PRO A 190 -19.94 20.50 31.47
CA PRO A 190 -19.19 21.59 32.06
C PRO A 190 -17.75 21.16 32.30
N ALA A 191 -16.80 21.90 31.73
CA ALA A 191 -15.39 21.69 31.98
C ALA A 191 -15.12 21.80 33.50
N PRO A 192 -14.39 20.85 34.12
CA PRO A 192 -13.91 21.03 35.48
C PRO A 192 -13.01 22.29 35.54
N PRO A 193 -13.05 23.06 36.64
CA PRO A 193 -12.35 24.33 36.74
C PRO A 193 -10.85 24.14 36.51
N ALA A 194 -10.28 25.01 35.68
CA ALA A 194 -8.85 25.03 35.41
C ALA A 194 -8.05 25.24 36.70
N PRO A 195 -6.96 24.48 36.94
CA PRO A 195 -6.11 24.68 38.09
C PRO A 195 -5.39 26.05 38.01
N PRO A 196 -5.17 26.73 39.15
CA PRO A 196 -4.55 28.04 39.17
C PRO A 196 -3.13 28.00 38.60
N LYS A 197 -2.83 29.01 37.78
CA LYS A 197 -1.50 29.29 37.22
C LYS A 197 -0.61 29.75 38.37
N ASN A 198 0.03 28.78 39.04
CA ASN A 198 1.24 28.86 39.89
C ASN A 198 1.19 27.72 40.92
N ALA A 199 1.40 26.48 40.47
CA ALA A 199 1.65 25.34 41.36
C ALA A 199 3.06 24.81 41.07
N VAL A 200 4.04 25.34 41.80
CA VAL A 200 5.34 24.70 42.01
C VAL A 200 5.15 23.67 43.12
N GLY A 201 5.36 22.40 42.81
CA GLY A 201 5.32 21.34 43.83
C GLY A 201 4.96 19.98 43.26
N GLY A 202 5.93 19.35 42.60
CA GLY A 202 5.88 17.90 42.40
C GLY A 202 6.17 17.20 43.71
N THR A 203 5.24 16.36 44.18
CA THR A 203 5.56 15.20 45.01
C THR A 203 4.66 14.04 44.60
N SER A 204 5.31 13.03 44.04
CA SER A 204 4.79 11.71 43.68
C SER A 204 4.14 11.03 44.88
N ASN A 205 3.04 10.30 44.67
CA ASN A 205 2.64 9.22 45.57
C ASN A 205 2.43 7.94 44.76
N VAL A 206 3.41 7.05 44.91
CA VAL A 206 3.32 5.62 44.62
C VAL A 206 2.33 5.00 45.61
N ILE A 207 1.32 4.28 45.12
CA ILE A 207 0.52 3.38 45.95
C ILE A 207 1.08 1.98 45.71
N ILE A 208 1.75 1.44 46.73
CA ILE A 208 2.11 0.02 46.83
C ILE A 208 0.89 -0.66 47.43
N GLY A 209 0.28 -1.59 46.68
CA GLY A 209 -0.78 -2.44 47.19
C GLY A 209 -0.20 -3.70 47.85
N GLU A 210 -0.64 -3.98 49.07
CA GLU A 210 -0.77 -5.32 49.66
C GLU A 210 -2.25 -5.55 49.96
#